data_AF-D7TQS8-F1
#
_entry.id   AF-D7TQS8-F1
#
_cell.length_a   1.000
_cell.length_b   1.000
_cell.length_c   1.000
_cell.angle_alpha   90.00
_cell.angle_beta   90.00
_cell.angle_gamma   90.00
#
_symmetry.space_group_name_H-M   'P 1'
#
loop_
_entity.id
_entity.type
_entity.pdbx_description
1 polymer ?
#
loop_
_entity_poly.entity_id
_entity_poly.type
_entity_poly.pdbx_seq_one_letter_code
_entity_poly.pdbx_strand_id
1 'polypeptide(L)' 'MDEHAAKSSFGYLSYHIGQSFEKINQNTDRGFFISTKEAKEYRFTDGVILNPLKAFPSPAAIADRIKGFL' A
#
# COMPACT_ATOMS: atom_id res chain seq x y z
N MET A 1 17.93 16.49 1.11
CA MET A 1 17.01 16.10 2.20
C MET A 1 17.86 15.95 3.44
N ASP A 2 17.49 16.57 4.54
CA ASP A 2 18.26 16.41 5.79
C ASP A 2 18.19 14.94 6.25
N GLU A 3 19.24 14.49 6.95
CA GLU A 3 19.40 13.11 7.41
C GLU A 3 18.37 12.69 8.48
N HIS A 4 17.78 13.65 9.19
CA HIS A 4 16.74 13.45 10.20
C HIS A 4 15.35 13.20 9.58
N ALA A 5 15.02 13.82 8.45
CA ALA A 5 13.76 13.61 7.74
C ALA A 5 13.63 12.17 7.20
N ALA A 6 14.74 11.57 6.78
CA ALA A 6 14.79 10.20 6.24
C ALA A 6 14.50 9.11 7.29
N LYS A 7 14.77 9.37 8.58
CA LYS A 7 14.52 8.43 9.69
C LYS A 7 13.15 8.59 10.35
N SER A 8 12.36 9.57 9.93
CA SER A 8 10.98 9.73 10.40
C SER A 8 10.05 8.75 9.68
N SER A 9 8.98 8.31 10.35
CA SER A 9 7.92 7.51 9.71
C SER A 9 7.35 8.21 8.47
N PHE A 10 7.35 9.55 8.45
CA PHE A 10 6.89 10.36 7.32
C PHE A 10 7.84 10.29 6.11
N GLY A 11 9.16 10.24 6.34
CA GLY A 11 10.14 10.03 5.29
C GLY A 11 10.01 8.65 4.64
N TYR A 12 9.79 7.62 5.46
CA TYR A 12 9.55 6.25 4.98
C TYR A 12 8.26 6.15 4.13
N LEU A 13 7.16 6.73 4.61
CA LEU A 13 5.89 6.75 3.88
C LEU A 13 6.01 7.55 2.57
N SER A 14 6.68 8.71 2.58
CA SER A 14 6.89 9.51 1.37
C SER A 14 7.61 8.73 0.28
N TYR A 15 8.65 7.99 0.66
CA TYR A 15 9.43 7.18 -0.26
C TYR A 15 8.61 6.05 -0.91
N HIS A 16 7.88 5.26 -0.11
CA HIS A 16 7.16 4.09 -0.63
C HIS A 16 5.85 4.43 -1.35
N ILE A 17 5.18 5.51 -0.94
CA ILE A 17 3.88 5.91 -1.47
C ILE A 17 4.06 6.87 -2.67
N GLY A 18 5.21 7.54 -2.75
CA GLY A 18 5.52 8.50 -3.81
C GLY A 18 4.79 9.84 -3.66
N GLN A 19 4.32 10.17 -2.44
CA GLN A 19 3.74 11.47 -2.11
C GLN A 19 4.80 12.34 -1.41
N SER A 20 4.70 13.66 -1.53
CA SER A 20 5.64 14.58 -0.88
C SER A 20 5.53 14.53 0.64
N PHE A 21 6.65 14.79 1.32
CA PHE A 21 6.73 14.84 2.77
C PHE A 21 5.73 15.85 3.37
N GLU A 22 5.59 17.04 2.79
CA GLU A 22 4.62 18.06 3.22
C GLU A 22 3.18 17.55 3.20
N LYS A 23 2.79 16.79 2.17
CA LYS A 23 1.43 16.25 2.03
C LYS A 23 1.14 15.14 3.04
N ILE A 24 2.16 14.38 3.44
CA ILE A 24 2.03 13.36 4.49
C ILE A 24 1.97 14.03 5.87
N ASN A 25 2.83 15.02 6.11
CA ASN A 25 2.95 15.69 7.41
C ASN A 25 1.70 16.55 7.74
N GLN A 26 1.03 17.11 6.74
CA GLN A 26 -0.26 17.82 6.93
C GLN A 26 -1.41 16.90 7.36
N ASN A 27 -1.33 15.59 7.06
CA ASN A 27 -2.40 14.63 7.34
C ASN A 27 -2.24 13.86 8.67
N THR A 28 -1.23 14.17 9.49
CA THR A 28 -0.88 13.37 10.68
C THR A 28 -0.91 14.10 12.02
N ASP A 29 -1.22 15.40 12.05
CA ASP A 29 -1.36 16.16 13.31
C ASP A 29 -2.65 15.80 14.08
N ARG A 30 -3.60 15.14 13.41
CA ARG A 30 -4.81 14.58 14.01
C ARG A 30 -5.05 13.22 13.38
N GLY A 31 -5.42 12.22 14.17
CA GLY A 31 -5.70 10.87 13.69
C GLY A 31 -6.70 10.90 12.53
N PHE A 32 -6.20 10.80 11.31
CA PHE A 32 -6.99 10.93 10.08
C PHE A 32 -7.31 9.54 9.56
N PHE A 33 -8.59 9.20 9.57
CA PHE A 33 -9.06 7.98 8.93
C PHE A 33 -9.36 8.28 7.47
N ILE A 34 -8.82 7.48 6.56
CA ILE A 34 -9.09 7.59 5.13
C ILE A 34 -9.94 6.42 4.66
N SER A 35 -10.85 6.68 3.72
CA SER A 35 -11.63 5.64 3.07
C SER A 35 -10.75 4.73 2.21
N THR A 36 -11.26 3.56 1.83
CA THR A 36 -10.56 2.65 0.92
C THR A 36 -10.30 3.25 -0.47
N LYS A 37 -11.20 4.15 -0.92
CA LYS A 37 -11.02 4.92 -2.17
C LYS A 37 -9.85 5.89 -2.04
N GLU A 38 -9.83 6.67 -0.96
CA GLU A 38 -8.75 7.61 -0.68
C GLU A 38 -7.42 6.87 -0.47
N ALA A 39 -7.40 5.75 0.24
CA ALA A 39 -6.18 4.93 0.41
C ALA A 39 -5.56 4.53 -0.95
N LYS A 40 -6.38 4.21 -1.95
CA LYS A 40 -5.91 3.91 -3.30
C LYS A 40 -5.39 5.17 -4.03
N GLU A 41 -6.12 6.28 -3.98
CA GLU A 41 -5.72 7.54 -4.62
C GLU A 41 -4.43 8.12 -4.03
N TYR A 42 -4.25 7.96 -2.71
CA TYR A 42 -3.03 8.31 -2.02
C TYR A 42 -1.90 7.30 -2.24
N ARG A 43 -2.18 6.12 -2.82
CA ARG A 43 -1.24 5.01 -3.05
C ARG A 43 -0.78 4.30 -1.77
N PHE A 44 -1.58 4.34 -0.71
CA PHE A 44 -1.40 3.46 0.45
C PHE A 44 -1.73 2.00 0.11
N THR A 45 -2.62 1.77 -0.85
CA THR A 45 -2.99 0.43 -1.32
C THR A 45 -3.11 0.41 -2.84
N ASP A 46 -2.81 -0.73 -3.48
CA ASP A 46 -2.98 -0.90 -4.92
C ASP A 46 -4.44 -1.22 -5.33
N GLY A 47 -5.19 -1.83 -4.42
CA GLY A 47 -6.56 -2.25 -4.66
C GLY A 47 -7.28 -2.68 -3.38
N VAL A 48 -8.58 -2.99 -3.53
CA VAL A 48 -9.46 -3.40 -2.43
C VAL A 48 -10.04 -4.76 -2.78
N ILE A 49 -9.86 -5.74 -1.89
CA ILE A 49 -10.36 -7.10 -2.08
C ILE A 49 -11.71 -7.22 -1.37
N LEU A 50 -12.80 -7.25 -2.14
CA LEU A 50 -14.16 -7.42 -1.61
C LEU A 50 -14.56 -8.90 -1.46
N ASN A 51 -13.95 -9.77 -2.25
CA ASN A 51 -14.18 -11.22 -2.19
C ASN A 51 -12.85 -11.96 -2.44
N PRO A 52 -12.21 -12.50 -1.39
CA PRO A 52 -10.94 -13.21 -1.51
C PRO A 52 -11.00 -14.42 -2.46
N LEU A 53 -12.12 -15.15 -2.48
CA LEU A 53 -12.27 -16.35 -3.32
C LEU A 53 -12.36 -16.02 -4.81
N LYS A 54 -12.74 -14.78 -5.15
CA LYS A 54 -12.71 -14.29 -6.54
C LYS A 54 -11.39 -13.60 -6.89
N ALA A 55 -10.73 -12.97 -5.92
CA ALA A 55 -9.52 -12.20 -6.15
C ALA A 55 -8.27 -13.07 -6.30
N PHE A 56 -8.28 -14.27 -5.69
CA PHE A 56 -7.14 -15.17 -5.71
C PHE A 56 -7.45 -16.47 -6.47
N PRO A 57 -6.47 -17.03 -7.20
CA PRO A 57 -6.62 -18.34 -7.80
C PRO A 57 -6.85 -19.42 -6.73
N SER A 58 -7.65 -20.44 -7.07
CA SER A 58 -7.89 -21.55 -6.16
C SER A 58 -6.58 -22.31 -5.87
N PRO A 59 -6.48 -23.01 -4.74
CA PRO A 59 -5.31 -23.84 -4.43
C PRO A 59 -4.99 -24.85 -5.56
N ALA A 60 -6.02 -25.38 -6.23
CA ALA A 60 -5.86 -26.26 -7.38
C ALA A 60 -5.24 -25.55 -8.58
N ALA A 61 -5.67 -24.32 -8.90
CA ALA A 61 -5.10 -23.53 -9.98
C ALA A 61 -3.64 -23.11 -9.69
N ILE A 62 -3.30 -22.87 -8.42
CA ILE A 62 -1.91 -22.60 -7.99
C ILE A 62 -1.06 -23.86 -8.17
N ALA A 63 -1.55 -25.02 -7.72
CA ALA A 63 -0.83 -26.28 -7.82
C ALA A 63 -0.56 -26.68 -9.29
N ASP A 64 -1.52 -26.43 -10.18
CA ASP A 64 -1.36 -26.69 -11.62
C ASP A 64 -0.28 -25.77 -12.24
N ARG A 65 -0.28 -24.48 -11.89
CA ARG A 65 0.78 -23.54 -12.29
C ARG A 65 2.16 -24.03 -11.88
N ILE A 66 2.33 -24.49 -10.65
CA ILE A 66 3.63 -24.96 -10.13
C ILE A 66 4.12 -26.20 -10.88
N LYS A 67 3.21 -27.13 -11.21
CA LYS A 67 3.56 -28.34 -11.98
C LYS A 67 4.06 -28.01 -13.40
N GLY A 68 3.58 -26.94 -14.01
CA GLY A 68 4.08 -26.48 -15.31
C GLY A 68 5.51 -25.92 -15.30
N PHE A 69 6.08 -25.66 -14.11
CA PHE A 69 7.46 -25.18 -13.93
C PHE A 69 8.43 -26.27 -13.44
N LEU A 70 7.97 -27.51 -13.23
CA LEU A 70 8.76 -28.66 -12.78
C LEU A 70 8.88 -29.73 -13.86
#